data_AF-A0A951RCX9-F1
#
_entry.id   AF-A0A951RCX9-F1
#
_cell.length_a   1.000
_cell.length_b   1.000
_cell.length_c   1.000
_cell.angle_alpha   90.00
_cell.angle_beta   90.00
_cell.angle_gamma   90.00
#
_symmetry.space_group_name_H-M   'P 1'
#
loop_
_entity.id
_entity.type
_entity.pdbx_description
1 polymer ?
#
loop_
_entity_poly.entity_id
_entity_poly.type
_entity_poly.pdbx_seq_one_letter_code
_entity_poly.pdbx_strand_id
1 'polypeptide(L)'
;RKETGKMLKNPFIMDFELDENFGNELAYLSAAEQQALFDLKYYLPDDLLVKVDRASMHFALETRVPLLDYRIVEWALNLHPSLKLNNGEAKWILKKLLYQYVPQEFFDRPKRGFAIPLKKWLQKELKDFAFDYLNPDAIKKTAILEPSETEKLIRSFYKKDQYYLYNRVWQLVVLQKWLMDKQI
;
A
#
# COMPACT_ATOMS: atom_id res chain seq x y z
N ARG A 1 1.95 -1.78 -16.75
CA ARG A 1 1.07 -2.92 -17.11
C ARG A 1 1.68 -3.84 -18.17
N LYS A 2 2.23 -3.35 -19.31
CA LYS A 2 2.77 -4.23 -20.39
C LYS A 2 4.03 -5.06 -20.04
N GLU A 3 4.86 -4.64 -19.09
CA GLU A 3 6.11 -5.35 -18.75
C GLU A 3 5.92 -6.49 -17.73
N THR A 4 5.13 -6.27 -16.67
CA THR A 4 4.88 -7.30 -15.64
C THR A 4 4.13 -8.52 -16.19
N GLY A 5 3.28 -8.32 -17.20
CA GLY A 5 2.57 -9.42 -17.86
C GLY A 5 3.50 -10.44 -18.52
N LYS A 6 4.73 -10.04 -18.91
CA LYS A 6 5.75 -10.97 -19.45
C LYS A 6 6.39 -11.84 -18.37
N MET A 7 6.26 -11.45 -17.10
CA MET A 7 6.83 -12.17 -15.97
C MET A 7 5.92 -13.27 -15.45
N LEU A 8 4.62 -13.22 -15.77
CA LEU A 8 3.67 -14.26 -15.41
C LEU A 8 3.48 -15.20 -16.60
N LYS A 9 3.45 -16.51 -16.35
CA LYS A 9 3.03 -17.45 -17.38
C LYS A 9 1.53 -17.26 -17.68
N ASN A 10 1.17 -17.44 -18.94
CA ASN A 10 -0.15 -17.14 -19.51
C ASN A 10 -1.38 -17.81 -18.84
N PRO A 11 -1.34 -18.99 -18.17
CA PRO A 11 -2.56 -19.61 -17.63
C PRO A 11 -3.13 -18.94 -16.37
N PHE A 12 -2.52 -17.88 -15.83
CA PHE A 12 -2.97 -17.23 -14.58
C PHE A 12 -3.66 -15.87 -14.78
N ILE A 13 -3.93 -15.46 -16.02
CA ILE A 13 -4.81 -14.32 -16.28
C ILE A 13 -6.25 -14.81 -16.09
N MET A 14 -6.77 -14.72 -14.87
CA MET A 14 -8.20 -14.88 -14.64
C MET A 14 -8.94 -13.63 -15.12
N ASP A 15 -10.08 -13.83 -15.77
CA ASP A 15 -11.05 -12.76 -16.00
C ASP A 15 -11.59 -12.32 -14.63
N PHE A 16 -10.96 -11.31 -14.07
CA PHE A 16 -11.42 -10.65 -12.86
C PHE A 16 -12.38 -9.54 -13.28
N GLU A 17 -13.67 -9.74 -13.05
CA GLU A 17 -14.64 -8.65 -13.08
C GLU A 17 -14.45 -7.82 -11.81
N LEU A 18 -14.04 -6.56 -11.98
CA LEU A 18 -14.15 -5.58 -10.91
C LEU A 18 -15.64 -5.45 -10.57
N ASP A 19 -15.99 -5.47 -9.29
CA ASP A 19 -17.37 -5.20 -8.87
C ASP A 19 -17.75 -3.77 -9.25
N GLU A 20 -18.37 -3.63 -10.43
CA GLU A 20 -18.79 -2.33 -10.97
C GLU A 20 -19.93 -1.71 -10.14
N ASN A 21 -20.59 -2.48 -9.27
CA ASN A 21 -21.72 -2.01 -8.48
C ASN A 21 -21.30 -1.01 -7.39
N PHE A 22 -20.07 -1.09 -6.89
CA PHE A 22 -19.60 -0.14 -5.87
C PHE A 22 -19.60 1.32 -6.39
N GLY A 23 -19.37 1.52 -7.70
CA GLY A 23 -19.43 2.84 -8.31
C GLY A 23 -20.85 3.36 -8.49
N ASN A 24 -21.79 2.47 -8.81
CA ASN A 24 -23.16 2.83 -9.13
C ASN A 24 -23.96 3.30 -7.91
N GLU A 25 -23.74 2.68 -6.74
CA GLU A 25 -24.41 3.07 -5.48
C GLU A 25 -23.94 4.44 -4.94
N LEU A 26 -22.80 4.96 -5.41
CA LEU A 26 -22.17 6.19 -4.92
C LEU A 26 -22.14 7.32 -5.96
N ALA A 27 -22.86 7.16 -7.08
CA ALA A 27 -22.79 8.08 -8.22
C ALA A 27 -23.17 9.54 -7.89
N TYR A 28 -23.93 9.77 -6.82
CA TYR A 28 -24.31 11.11 -6.34
C TYR A 28 -23.25 11.78 -5.45
N LEU A 29 -22.21 11.05 -5.03
CA LEU A 29 -21.13 11.57 -4.22
C LEU A 29 -20.00 12.13 -5.08
N SER A 30 -19.32 13.15 -4.59
CA SER A 30 -18.07 13.61 -5.19
C SER A 30 -16.99 12.53 -5.13
N ALA A 31 -16.00 12.59 -6.02
CA ALA A 31 -14.88 11.64 -6.01
C ALA A 31 -14.14 11.57 -4.66
N ALA A 32 -14.07 12.68 -3.92
CA ALA A 32 -13.46 12.73 -2.60
C ALA A 32 -14.29 11.98 -1.54
N GLU A 33 -15.62 12.05 -1.63
CA GLU A 33 -16.53 11.32 -0.74
C GLU A 33 -16.55 9.83 -1.07
N GLN A 34 -16.53 9.46 -2.35
CA GLN A 34 -16.38 8.07 -2.79
C GLN A 34 -15.06 7.48 -2.28
N GLN A 35 -13.95 8.21 -2.39
CA GLN A 35 -12.67 7.79 -1.84
C GLN A 35 -12.72 7.63 -0.32
N ALA A 36 -13.38 8.53 0.40
CA ALA A 36 -13.50 8.43 1.85
C ALA A 36 -14.28 7.17 2.28
N LEU A 37 -15.35 6.81 1.56
CA LEU A 37 -16.11 5.58 1.81
C LEU A 37 -15.33 4.33 1.42
N PHE A 38 -14.62 4.35 0.30
CA PHE A 38 -13.69 3.28 -0.08
C PHE A 38 -12.62 3.09 1.01
N ASP A 39 -12.08 4.19 1.54
CA ASP A 39 -11.06 4.14 2.57
C ASP A 39 -11.59 3.52 3.86
N LEU A 40 -12.81 3.88 4.27
CA LEU A 40 -13.48 3.31 5.44
C LEU A 40 -13.77 1.81 5.27
N LYS A 41 -14.20 1.39 4.07
CA LYS A 41 -14.63 0.03 3.80
C LYS A 41 -13.47 -0.94 3.54
N TYR A 42 -12.41 -0.49 2.87
CA TYR A 42 -11.34 -1.36 2.40
C TYR A 42 -9.97 -0.89 2.87
N TYR A 43 -9.58 0.36 2.59
CA TYR A 43 -8.19 0.78 2.80
C TYR A 43 -7.76 0.76 4.27
N LEU A 44 -8.61 1.30 5.16
CA LEU A 44 -8.35 1.31 6.59
C LEU A 44 -8.29 -0.11 7.17
N PRO A 45 -9.34 -0.96 7.05
CA PRO A 45 -9.30 -2.29 7.64
C PRO A 45 -8.26 -3.22 6.99
N ASP A 46 -8.13 -3.21 5.66
CA ASP A 46 -7.34 -4.22 4.94
C ASP A 46 -5.87 -3.83 4.70
N ASP A 47 -5.51 -2.55 4.84
CA ASP A 47 -4.11 -2.09 4.65
C ASP A 47 -3.51 -1.46 5.91
N LEU A 48 -4.18 -0.49 6.53
CA LEU A 48 -3.57 0.32 7.59
C LEU A 48 -3.76 -0.27 8.99
N LEU A 49 -5.00 -0.50 9.40
CA LEU A 49 -5.35 -0.90 10.77
C LEU A 49 -4.86 -2.31 11.08
N VAL A 50 -4.96 -3.23 10.13
CA VAL A 50 -4.44 -4.60 10.28
C VAL A 50 -2.94 -4.64 10.59
N LYS A 51 -2.15 -3.72 10.03
CA LYS A 51 -0.70 -3.67 10.29
C LYS A 51 -0.40 -3.15 11.68
N VAL A 52 -1.11 -2.10 12.10
CA VAL A 52 -0.95 -1.51 13.43
C VAL A 52 -1.33 -2.53 14.50
N ASP A 53 -2.49 -3.17 14.35
CA ASP A 53 -3.00 -4.17 15.30
C ASP A 53 -2.05 -5.37 15.43
N ARG A 54 -1.65 -5.98 14.31
CA ARG A 54 -0.75 -7.14 14.34
C ARG A 54 0.62 -6.82 14.94
N ALA A 55 1.16 -5.63 14.65
CA ALA A 55 2.45 -5.21 15.19
C ALA A 55 2.37 -4.89 16.69
N SER A 56 1.31 -4.22 17.14
CA SER A 56 1.16 -3.84 18.55
C SER A 56 0.81 -5.05 19.42
N MET A 57 -0.14 -5.88 18.99
CA MET A 57 -0.57 -7.08 19.72
C MET A 57 0.51 -8.15 19.81
N HIS A 58 1.47 -8.18 18.87
CA HIS A 58 2.66 -9.04 19.00
C HIS A 58 3.44 -8.75 20.30
N PHE A 59 3.36 -7.52 20.80
CA PHE A 59 3.97 -7.09 22.07
C PHE A 59 2.93 -6.82 23.17
N ALA A 60 1.71 -7.35 23.03
CA ALA A 60 0.59 -7.12 23.96
C ALA A 60 0.28 -5.62 24.21
N LEU A 61 0.52 -4.76 23.20
CA LEU A 61 0.22 -3.34 23.27
C LEU A 61 -1.12 -3.06 22.60
N GLU A 62 -2.03 -2.41 23.32
CA GLU A 62 -3.32 -2.00 22.77
C GLU A 62 -3.23 -0.58 22.18
N THR A 63 -3.38 -0.47 20.86
CA THR A 63 -3.36 0.82 20.16
C THR A 63 -4.78 1.37 19.96
N ARG A 64 -4.95 2.68 20.18
CA ARG A 64 -6.21 3.39 19.90
C ARG A 64 -6.03 4.36 18.73
N VAL A 65 -7.10 4.56 17.95
CA VAL A 65 -7.12 5.47 16.79
C VAL A 65 -8.25 6.50 16.97
N PRO A 66 -8.04 7.55 17.80
CA PRO A 66 -9.12 8.45 18.21
C PRO A 66 -9.86 9.14 17.05
N LEU A 67 -9.17 9.43 15.94
CA LEU A 67 -9.78 10.05 14.76
C LEU A 67 -10.78 9.14 14.03
N LEU A 68 -10.80 7.83 14.34
CA LEU A 68 -11.76 6.87 13.82
C LEU A 68 -12.90 6.57 14.81
N ASP A 69 -13.07 7.38 15.86
CA ASP A 69 -14.30 7.34 16.65
C ASP A 69 -15.50 7.60 15.72
N TYR A 70 -16.54 6.76 15.83
CA TYR A 70 -17.68 6.80 14.93
C TYR A 70 -18.34 8.19 14.89
N ARG A 71 -18.36 8.93 16.01
CA ARG A 71 -18.92 10.28 16.07
C ARG A 71 -18.10 11.28 15.26
N ILE A 72 -16.78 11.13 15.28
CA ILE A 72 -15.86 11.97 14.48
C ILE A 72 -16.01 11.63 13.00
N VAL A 73 -16.08 10.34 12.67
CA VAL A 73 -16.23 9.89 11.27
C VAL A 73 -17.57 10.36 10.69
N GLU A 74 -18.68 10.13 11.40
CA GLU A 74 -20.02 10.58 10.99
C GLU A 74 -20.06 12.09 10.78
N TRP A 75 -19.50 12.85 11.72
CA TRP A 75 -19.40 14.30 11.59
C TRP A 75 -18.53 14.72 10.39
N ALA A 76 -17.37 14.08 10.22
CA ALA A 76 -16.44 14.40 9.14
C ALA A 76 -17.01 14.05 7.77
N LEU A 77 -17.80 12.98 7.64
CA LEU A 77 -18.45 12.62 6.37
C LEU A 77 -19.44 13.71 5.93
N ASN A 78 -20.17 14.31 6.86
CA ASN A 78 -21.14 15.37 6.59
C ASN A 78 -20.53 16.79 6.50
N LEU A 79 -19.22 16.92 6.73
CA LEU A 79 -18.57 18.22 6.76
C LEU A 79 -18.41 18.81 5.35
N HIS A 80 -18.76 20.10 5.20
CA HIS A 80 -18.63 20.81 3.93
C HIS A 80 -17.18 20.68 3.38
N PRO A 81 -17.00 20.36 2.08
CA PRO A 81 -15.68 20.07 1.52
C PRO A 81 -14.63 21.17 1.72
N SER A 82 -15.05 22.44 1.72
CA SER A 82 -14.14 23.58 1.95
C SER A 82 -13.47 23.58 3.33
N LEU A 83 -14.04 22.88 4.31
CA LEU A 83 -13.46 22.74 5.65
C LEU A 83 -12.40 21.62 5.68
N LYS A 84 -12.42 20.69 4.72
CA LYS A 84 -11.43 19.63 4.54
C LYS A 84 -10.25 20.10 3.67
N LEU A 85 -10.57 20.84 2.60
CA LEU A 85 -9.63 21.42 1.65
C LEU A 85 -9.99 22.88 1.39
N ASN A 86 -9.11 23.82 1.76
CA ASN A 86 -9.32 25.24 1.55
C ASN A 86 -8.13 25.87 0.83
N ASN A 87 -8.33 26.48 -0.34
CA ASN A 87 -7.26 27.14 -1.11
C ASN A 87 -5.99 26.27 -1.30
N GLY A 88 -6.18 24.97 -1.56
CA GLY A 88 -5.08 24.00 -1.73
C GLY A 88 -4.52 23.44 -0.42
N GLU A 89 -4.94 23.95 0.73
CA GLU A 89 -4.55 23.42 2.05
C GLU A 89 -5.47 22.27 2.48
N ALA A 90 -4.94 21.05 2.50
CA ALA A 90 -5.63 19.88 3.02
C ALA A 90 -5.62 19.84 4.55
N LYS A 91 -6.59 19.13 5.15
CA LYS A 91 -6.79 19.03 6.60
C LYS A 91 -7.04 20.40 7.25
N TRP A 92 -7.66 21.32 6.53
CA TRP A 92 -7.77 22.72 6.92
C TRP A 92 -8.38 22.89 8.32
N ILE A 93 -9.58 22.34 8.57
CA ILE A 93 -10.23 22.46 9.88
C ILE A 93 -9.41 21.82 11.01
N LEU A 94 -8.78 20.67 10.73
CA LEU A 94 -7.97 19.96 11.71
C LEU A 94 -6.73 20.76 12.09
N LYS A 95 -6.09 21.42 11.11
CA LYS A 95 -4.97 22.34 11.34
C LYS A 95 -5.41 23.55 12.15
N LYS A 96 -6.52 24.20 11.79
CA LYS A 96 -7.03 25.37 12.53
C LYS A 96 -7.37 25.05 13.98
N LEU A 97 -7.90 23.86 14.26
CA LEU A 97 -8.10 23.38 15.63
C LEU A 97 -6.76 23.14 16.32
N LEU A 98 -5.84 22.42 15.67
CA LEU A 98 -4.54 22.06 16.23
C LEU A 98 -3.71 23.30 16.62
N TYR A 99 -3.71 24.34 15.81
CA TYR A 99 -2.98 25.59 16.08
C TYR A 99 -3.43 26.34 17.34
N GLN A 100 -4.58 26.00 17.92
CA GLN A 100 -5.02 26.55 19.20
C GLN A 100 -4.30 25.90 20.39
N TYR A 101 -3.70 24.73 20.20
CA TYR A 101 -3.07 23.94 21.25
C TYR A 101 -1.56 23.79 21.10
N VAL A 102 -1.02 23.94 19.89
CA VAL A 102 0.42 23.75 19.61
C VAL A 102 0.93 24.80 18.60
N PRO A 103 2.21 25.21 18.70
CA PRO A 103 2.83 26.12 17.74
C PRO A 103 2.73 25.61 16.30
N GLN A 104 2.43 26.53 15.37
CA GLN A 104 2.16 26.17 13.97
C GLN A 104 3.39 25.56 13.30
N GLU A 105 4.59 26.03 13.64
CA GLU A 105 5.85 25.57 13.03
C GLU A 105 6.11 24.07 13.17
N PHE A 106 5.50 23.39 14.16
CA PHE A 106 5.64 21.95 14.32
C PHE A 106 4.85 21.13 13.28
N PHE A 107 3.79 21.72 12.72
CA PHE A 107 2.84 21.02 11.85
C PHE A 107 2.75 21.61 10.44
N ASP A 108 3.25 22.83 10.23
CA ASP A 108 3.42 23.44 8.92
C ASP A 108 4.67 22.93 8.21
N ARG A 109 4.61 21.64 7.89
CA ARG A 109 5.62 20.92 7.12
C ARG A 109 4.98 20.14 5.97
N PRO A 110 5.72 19.86 4.90
CA PRO A 110 5.23 19.02 3.82
C PRO A 110 4.74 17.66 4.32
N LYS A 111 3.68 17.12 3.70
CA LYS A 111 3.15 15.78 4.01
C LYS A 111 4.28 14.74 3.82
N ARG A 112 4.56 13.98 4.88
CA ARG A 112 5.47 12.83 4.83
C ARG A 112 4.65 11.56 5.02
N GLY A 113 4.76 10.63 4.07
CA GLY A 113 4.17 9.30 4.21
C GLY A 113 4.97 8.45 5.20
N PHE A 114 4.36 7.34 5.64
CA PHE A 114 4.99 6.33 6.50
C PHE A 114 5.59 5.19 5.66
N ALA A 115 6.25 5.54 4.55
CA ALA A 115 6.84 4.54 3.68
C ALA A 115 8.09 3.93 4.34
N ILE A 116 8.16 2.60 4.37
CA ILE A 116 9.39 1.90 4.75
C ILE A 116 10.49 2.15 3.70
N PRO A 117 11.78 2.15 4.08
CA PRO A 117 12.88 2.33 3.15
C PRO A 117 13.17 1.06 2.34
N LEU A 118 12.13 0.45 1.74
CA LEU A 118 12.17 -0.85 1.07
C LEU A 118 13.26 -0.94 -0.01
N LYS A 119 13.46 0.14 -0.78
CA LYS A 119 14.57 0.24 -1.74
C LYS A 119 15.92 -0.02 -1.08
N LYS A 120 16.21 0.63 0.05
CA LYS A 120 17.48 0.48 0.77
C LYS A 120 17.60 -0.92 1.37
N TRP A 121 16.50 -1.42 1.94
CA TRP A 121 16.45 -2.76 2.50
C TRP A 121 16.73 -3.83 1.45
N LEU A 122 16.07 -3.77 0.29
CA LEU A 122 16.35 -4.73 -0.78
C LEU A 122 17.79 -4.65 -1.29
N GLN A 123 18.44 -3.49 -1.28
CA GLN A 123 19.84 -3.38 -1.66
C GLN A 123 20.80 -4.04 -0.66
N LYS A 124 20.40 -4.15 0.60
CA LYS A 124 21.24 -4.58 1.72
C LYS A 124 20.56 -5.66 2.54
N GLU A 125 19.83 -5.30 3.58
CA GLU A 125 19.35 -6.19 4.64
C GLU A 125 18.40 -7.30 4.14
N LEU A 126 17.64 -7.04 3.08
CA LEU A 126 16.70 -7.97 2.45
C LEU A 126 17.22 -8.56 1.13
N LYS A 127 18.49 -8.32 0.78
CA LYS A 127 19.06 -8.80 -0.48
C LYS A 127 19.02 -10.33 -0.53
N ASP A 128 19.62 -10.98 0.47
CA ASP A 128 19.73 -12.45 0.50
C ASP A 128 18.34 -13.09 0.60
N PHE A 129 17.47 -12.53 1.44
CA PHE A 129 16.05 -12.91 1.52
C PHE A 129 15.35 -12.85 0.15
N ALA A 130 15.58 -11.81 -0.65
CA ALA A 130 15.01 -11.73 -1.99
C ALA A 130 15.57 -12.81 -2.92
N PHE A 131 16.85 -13.16 -2.80
CA PHE A 131 17.49 -14.22 -3.61
C PHE A 131 17.04 -15.62 -3.21
N ASP A 132 16.69 -15.87 -1.95
CA ASP A 132 16.15 -17.16 -1.50
C ASP A 132 14.87 -17.55 -2.25
N TYR A 133 14.04 -16.56 -2.58
CA TYR A 133 12.79 -16.77 -3.32
C TYR A 133 12.94 -16.59 -4.83
N LEU A 134 13.81 -15.69 -5.29
CA LEU A 134 13.89 -15.33 -6.71
C LEU A 134 15.06 -15.96 -7.49
N ASN A 135 15.77 -16.93 -6.90
CA ASN A 135 16.74 -17.72 -7.65
C ASN A 135 16.04 -18.68 -8.65
N PRO A 136 16.75 -19.13 -9.71
CA PRO A 136 16.15 -19.98 -10.74
C PRO A 136 15.50 -21.26 -10.22
N ASP A 137 16.05 -21.88 -9.17
CA ASP A 137 15.53 -23.14 -8.64
C ASP A 137 14.27 -22.91 -7.81
N ALA A 138 14.20 -21.83 -7.03
CA ALA A 138 13.00 -21.41 -6.34
C ALA A 138 11.87 -21.09 -7.32
N ILE A 139 12.16 -20.31 -8.38
CA ILE A 139 11.17 -19.96 -9.41
C ILE A 139 10.61 -21.20 -10.12
N LYS A 140 11.46 -22.17 -10.43
CA LYS A 140 11.02 -23.41 -11.11
C LYS A 140 10.01 -24.21 -10.28
N LYS A 141 10.05 -24.15 -8.95
CA LYS A 141 9.16 -24.92 -8.06
C LYS A 141 7.68 -24.55 -8.21
N THR A 142 7.37 -23.27 -8.43
CA THR A 142 5.99 -22.76 -8.47
C THR A 142 5.48 -22.60 -9.90
N ALA A 143 6.37 -22.65 -10.89
CA ALA A 143 6.09 -22.56 -12.32
C ALA A 143 5.25 -21.36 -12.80
N ILE A 144 4.98 -20.35 -11.96
CA ILE A 144 4.15 -19.17 -12.26
C ILE A 144 4.95 -18.03 -12.88
N LEU A 145 6.18 -17.82 -12.39
CA LEU A 145 7.06 -16.77 -12.91
C LEU A 145 7.83 -17.28 -14.13
N GLU A 146 7.99 -16.43 -15.13
CA GLU A 146 8.89 -16.66 -16.26
C GLU A 146 10.34 -16.45 -15.80
N PRO A 147 11.18 -17.51 -15.75
CA PRO A 147 12.52 -17.41 -15.17
C PRO A 147 13.40 -16.37 -15.87
N SER A 148 13.34 -16.30 -17.20
CA SER A 148 14.21 -15.44 -18.00
C SER A 148 13.89 -13.95 -17.79
N GLU A 149 12.61 -13.58 -17.74
CA GLU A 149 12.16 -12.21 -17.50
C GLU A 149 12.38 -11.78 -16.05
N THR A 150 12.21 -12.71 -15.11
CA THR A 150 12.46 -12.47 -13.68
C THR A 150 13.95 -12.22 -13.43
N GLU A 151 14.84 -13.03 -14.02
CA GLU A 151 16.28 -12.83 -13.90
C GLU A 151 16.72 -11.47 -14.49
N LYS A 152 16.15 -11.06 -15.63
CA LYS A 152 16.42 -9.74 -16.22
C LYS A 152 16.06 -8.60 -15.26
N LEU A 153 14.91 -8.68 -14.58
CA LEU A 153 14.48 -7.68 -13.60
C LEU A 153 15.45 -7.60 -12.42
N ILE A 154 15.82 -8.74 -11.85
CA ILE A 154 16.74 -8.84 -10.72
C ILE A 154 18.11 -8.29 -11.09
N ARG A 155 18.64 -8.65 -12.26
CA ARG A 155 19.91 -8.12 -12.77
C ARG A 155 19.84 -6.62 -12.99
N SER A 156 18.74 -6.08 -13.52
CA SER A 156 18.57 -4.64 -13.67
C SER A 156 18.57 -3.92 -12.32
N PHE A 157 17.88 -4.47 -11.31
CA PHE A 157 17.83 -3.87 -9.98
C PHE A 157 19.18 -3.91 -9.25
N TYR A 158 19.87 -5.05 -9.23
CA TYR A 158 21.09 -5.25 -8.42
C TYR A 158 22.41 -4.96 -9.13
N LYS A 159 22.48 -5.13 -10.46
CA LYS A 159 23.74 -4.96 -11.22
C LYS A 159 23.79 -3.69 -12.06
N LYS A 160 22.63 -3.14 -12.44
CA LYS A 160 22.53 -1.90 -13.23
C LYS A 160 22.04 -0.71 -12.39
N ASP A 161 21.96 -0.89 -11.07
CA ASP A 161 21.52 0.13 -10.12
C ASP A 161 20.17 0.78 -10.45
N GLN A 162 19.27 0.04 -11.14
CA GLN A 162 17.94 0.50 -11.51
C GLN A 162 16.97 0.41 -10.34
N TYR A 163 17.27 1.13 -9.27
CA TYR A 163 16.61 0.95 -7.99
C TYR A 163 15.16 1.44 -7.94
N TYR A 164 14.66 2.10 -8.98
CA TYR A 164 13.23 2.41 -9.10
C TYR A 164 12.37 1.14 -9.25
N LEU A 165 12.99 0.00 -9.57
CA LEU A 165 12.34 -1.31 -9.70
C LEU A 165 12.04 -2.01 -8.35
N TYR A 166 12.43 -1.41 -7.22
CA TYR A 166 12.31 -2.02 -5.88
C TYR A 166 10.91 -2.60 -5.58
N ASN A 167 9.85 -1.87 -5.93
CA ASN A 167 8.47 -2.33 -5.73
C ASN A 167 8.16 -3.59 -6.54
N ARG A 168 8.67 -3.70 -7.77
CA ARG A 168 8.44 -4.87 -8.62
C ARG A 168 9.19 -6.08 -8.07
N VAL A 169 10.45 -5.90 -7.67
CA VAL A 169 11.24 -6.97 -7.04
C VAL A 169 10.51 -7.47 -5.80
N TRP A 170 10.06 -6.57 -4.91
CA TRP A 170 9.33 -6.97 -3.71
C TRP A 170 8.03 -7.72 -4.01
N GLN A 171 7.24 -7.27 -4.99
CA GLN A 171 6.02 -7.96 -5.40
C GLN A 171 6.30 -9.40 -5.83
N LEU A 172 7.38 -9.63 -6.60
CA LEU A 172 7.78 -10.97 -6.98
C LEU A 172 8.24 -11.80 -5.77
N VAL A 173 9.01 -11.22 -4.84
CA VAL A 173 9.42 -11.91 -3.60
C VAL A 173 8.20 -12.35 -2.79
N VAL A 174 7.25 -11.45 -2.55
CA VAL A 174 6.04 -11.74 -1.77
C VAL A 174 5.19 -12.81 -2.45
N LEU A 175 4.97 -12.69 -3.76
CA LEU A 175 4.23 -13.69 -4.53
C LEU A 175 4.92 -15.06 -4.47
N GLN A 176 6.22 -15.11 -4.74
CA GLN A 176 6.97 -16.36 -4.80
C GLN A 176 7.04 -17.03 -3.43
N LYS A 177 7.24 -16.24 -2.37
CA LYS A 177 7.15 -16.74 -0.99
C LYS A 177 5.78 -17.34 -0.71
N TRP A 178 4.71 -16.63 -1.05
CA TRP A 178 3.34 -17.11 -0.80
C TRP A 178 3.06 -18.44 -1.53
N LEU A 179 3.47 -18.56 -2.78
CA LEU A 179 3.32 -19.79 -3.57
C LEU A 179 4.06 -20.97 -2.95
N MET A 180 5.31 -20.74 -2.53
CA MET A 180 6.12 -21.77 -1.88
C MET A 180 5.55 -22.17 -0.51
N ASP A 181 5.07 -21.22 0.29
CA ASP A 181 4.45 -21.50 1.59
C ASP A 181 3.15 -22.31 1.45
N LYS A 182 2.39 -22.09 0.37
CA LYS A 182 1.12 -22.77 0.09
C LYS A 182 1.27 -24.09 -0.66
N GLN A 183 2.50 -24.47 -1.03
CA GLN A 183 2.80 -25.67 -1.81
C GLN A 183 2.00 -25.76 -3.12
N ILE A 184 1.78 -24.62 -3.79
CA ILE A 184 1.16 -24.54 -5.12
C ILE A 184 2.23 -24.64 -6.20
#